data_AF-A0A328C2G1-F1
#
_entry.id   AF-A0A328C2G1-F1
#
_cell.length_a   1.000
_cell.length_b   1.000
_cell.length_c   1.000
_cell.angle_alpha   90.00
_cell.angle_beta   90.00
_cell.angle_gamma   90.00
#
_symmetry.space_group_name_H-M   'P 1'
#
loop_
_entity.id
_entity.type
_entity.pdbx_description
1 polymer ?
#
loop_
_entity_poly.entity_id
_entity_poly.type
_entity_poly.pdbx_seq_one_letter_code
_entity_poly.pdbx_strand_id
1 'polypeptide(L)'
;MRKYVIFRVSTSTQKLVGRVDEGEELVTELTRICRSNGVHAAELRAVGQFSEIELAVFDAQRGEYVKVVDGKGYFELVSLNGNVSTLGDEVVLRLDAVFNALGPAGPQLVAGQLRRAKALSAEFVVEVFSDLRLRRRLDASSGRLELEAVEQVERKQAAAPAEEVPAAPEEAAPVETSAPVPQAPGLSWTDAIAEADSAESRREAARKGRPMPKKPTKTVSFDDDEDDDLEGPWLKPGDILNHPKLGRCRVMKVEDEDYCHIRLPRGKIRKMMLEVLDIRFAGEEDGRNVFEARVRK
;
A
#
# COMPACT_ATOMS: atom_id res chain seq x y z
N MET A 1 -19.54 -31.70 -17.91
CA MET A 1 -20.30 -31.43 -16.65
C MET A 1 -21.35 -30.36 -16.90
N ARG A 2 -22.46 -30.31 -16.13
CA ARG A 2 -23.46 -29.24 -16.26
C ARG A 2 -22.89 -27.93 -15.71
N LYS A 3 -22.78 -26.89 -16.55
CA LYS A 3 -22.50 -25.51 -16.11
C LYS A 3 -23.82 -24.90 -15.62
N TYR A 4 -24.02 -24.85 -14.30
CA TYR A 4 -25.12 -24.09 -13.71
C TYR A 4 -24.69 -22.63 -13.50
N VAL A 5 -25.60 -21.69 -13.74
CA VAL A 5 -25.41 -20.29 -13.30
C VAL A 5 -25.74 -20.23 -11.81
N ILE A 6 -24.77 -19.79 -11.00
CA ILE A 6 -24.92 -19.65 -9.54
C ILE A 6 -25.28 -18.19 -9.25
N PHE A 7 -26.43 -17.95 -8.64
CA PHE A 7 -26.87 -16.62 -8.22
C PHE A 7 -27.73 -16.66 -6.96
N ARG A 8 -27.82 -15.51 -6.28
CA ARG A 8 -28.78 -15.17 -5.22
C ARG A 8 -29.21 -13.73 -5.40
N VAL A 9 -30.26 -13.33 -4.68
CA VAL A 9 -30.70 -11.93 -4.57
C VAL A 9 -30.32 -11.47 -3.16
N SER A 10 -29.48 -10.43 -3.06
CA SER A 10 -29.32 -9.69 -1.81
C SER A 10 -30.47 -8.72 -1.64
N THR A 11 -30.94 -8.60 -0.41
CA THR A 11 -31.97 -7.66 0.04
C THR A 11 -31.45 -6.72 1.14
N SER A 12 -30.20 -6.89 1.58
CA SER A 12 -29.60 -6.14 2.67
C SER A 12 -28.18 -5.70 2.31
N THR A 13 -27.98 -4.41 2.02
CA THR A 13 -26.66 -3.84 1.73
C THR A 13 -26.20 -2.85 2.79
N GLN A 14 -24.88 -2.72 2.94
CA GLN A 14 -24.20 -1.72 3.76
C GLN A 14 -23.01 -1.16 2.98
N LYS A 15 -22.67 0.12 3.17
CA LYS A 15 -21.49 0.74 2.54
C LYS A 15 -20.44 1.06 3.58
N LEU A 16 -19.21 0.60 3.34
CA LEU A 16 -18.02 1.10 4.00
C LEU A 16 -17.35 2.06 3.01
N VAL A 17 -17.00 3.26 3.48
CA VAL A 17 -16.35 4.31 2.68
C VAL A 17 -15.16 4.81 3.48
N GLY A 18 -14.03 5.07 2.83
CA GLY A 18 -12.84 5.55 3.50
C GLY A 18 -11.68 5.86 2.56
N ARG A 19 -10.55 6.21 3.17
CA ARG A 19 -9.27 6.50 2.50
C ARG A 19 -8.18 5.58 3.03
N VAL A 20 -7.21 5.24 2.18
CA VAL A 20 -5.91 4.68 2.55
C VAL A 20 -4.87 5.80 2.44
N ASP A 21 -4.10 6.00 3.50
CA ASP A 21 -3.16 7.12 3.66
C ASP A 21 -1.83 6.88 2.93
N GLU A 22 -1.05 7.96 2.75
CA GLU A 22 0.23 7.95 2.04
C GLU A 22 1.21 6.90 2.63
N GLY A 23 1.68 6.00 1.76
CA GLY A 23 2.65 4.97 2.08
C GLY A 23 2.07 3.61 2.50
N GLU A 24 0.77 3.53 2.81
CA GLU A 24 0.07 2.28 3.13
C GLU A 24 -0.30 1.47 1.87
N GLU A 25 -0.52 0.17 2.01
CA GLU A 25 -0.78 -0.75 0.89
C GLU A 25 -2.27 -1.11 0.80
N LEU A 26 -2.90 -0.73 -0.32
CA LEU A 26 -4.34 -0.80 -0.55
C LEU A 26 -4.93 -2.19 -0.39
N VAL A 27 -4.31 -3.23 -0.95
CA VAL A 27 -4.85 -4.60 -0.91
C VAL A 27 -4.81 -5.13 0.52
N THR A 28 -3.75 -4.84 1.26
CA THR A 28 -3.58 -5.15 2.69
C THR A 28 -4.62 -4.42 3.54
N GLU A 29 -4.81 -3.11 3.37
CA GLU A 29 -5.78 -2.35 4.17
C GLU A 29 -7.22 -2.75 3.87
N LEU A 30 -7.60 -2.90 2.59
CA LEU A 30 -8.93 -3.39 2.23
C LEU A 30 -9.20 -4.79 2.78
N THR A 31 -8.20 -5.68 2.79
CA THR A 31 -8.31 -7.01 3.40
C THR A 31 -8.51 -6.92 4.91
N ARG A 32 -7.74 -6.06 5.59
CA ARG A 32 -7.87 -5.79 7.03
C ARG A 32 -9.26 -5.27 7.38
N ILE A 33 -9.76 -4.28 6.64
CA ILE A 33 -11.08 -3.66 6.81
C ILE A 33 -12.19 -4.69 6.60
N CYS A 34 -12.11 -5.50 5.54
CA CYS A 34 -13.08 -6.56 5.28
C CYS A 34 -13.09 -7.63 6.41
N ARG A 35 -11.90 -8.05 6.86
CA ARG A 35 -11.75 -9.03 7.95
C ARG A 35 -12.26 -8.51 9.29
N SER A 36 -11.94 -7.25 9.66
CA SER A 36 -12.38 -6.66 10.93
C SER A 36 -13.88 -6.37 11.00
N ASN A 37 -14.53 -6.14 9.84
CA ASN A 37 -15.98 -5.91 9.74
C ASN A 37 -16.78 -7.18 9.39
N GLY A 38 -16.15 -8.36 9.35
CA GLY A 38 -16.84 -9.63 9.06
C GLY A 38 -17.42 -9.74 7.64
N VAL A 39 -16.80 -9.07 6.66
CA VAL A 39 -17.30 -9.02 5.28
C VAL A 39 -17.05 -10.34 4.56
N HIS A 40 -18.13 -11.02 4.17
CA HIS A 40 -18.09 -12.32 3.45
C HIS A 40 -18.60 -12.24 2.00
N ALA A 41 -19.16 -11.09 1.62
CA ALA A 41 -19.70 -10.80 0.30
C ALA A 41 -19.74 -9.28 0.10
N ALA A 42 -19.04 -8.75 -0.91
CA ALA A 42 -19.15 -7.35 -1.28
C ALA A 42 -18.70 -7.07 -2.71
N GLU A 43 -19.14 -5.96 -3.28
CA GLU A 43 -18.47 -5.29 -4.41
C GLU A 43 -17.46 -4.26 -3.88
N LEU A 44 -16.39 -3.99 -4.62
CA LEU A 44 -15.35 -3.03 -4.24
C LEU A 44 -14.96 -2.15 -5.43
N ARG A 45 -14.96 -0.84 -5.21
CA ARG A 45 -14.53 0.19 -6.18
C ARG A 45 -13.59 1.18 -5.50
N ALA A 46 -12.60 1.70 -6.23
CA ALA A 46 -11.64 2.67 -5.69
C ALA A 46 -11.11 3.64 -6.77
N VAL A 47 -10.61 4.79 -6.33
CA VAL A 47 -9.90 5.82 -7.11
C VAL A 47 -8.66 6.27 -6.34
N GLY A 48 -7.65 6.83 -7.02
CA GLY A 48 -6.47 7.36 -6.32
C GLY A 48 -5.19 7.43 -7.14
N GLN A 49 -4.10 7.76 -6.47
CA GLN A 49 -2.73 7.82 -6.99
C GLN A 49 -1.82 6.94 -6.14
N PHE A 50 -0.85 6.29 -6.78
CA PHE A 50 -0.04 5.22 -6.20
C PHE A 50 1.44 5.37 -6.58
N SER A 51 2.33 5.06 -5.63
CA SER A 51 3.78 5.15 -5.81
C SER A 51 4.41 3.84 -6.28
N GLU A 52 3.78 2.71 -5.97
CA GLU A 52 4.24 1.36 -6.30
C GLU A 52 3.02 0.51 -6.65
N ILE A 53 3.03 -0.22 -7.78
CA ILE A 53 1.95 -1.15 -8.17
C ILE A 53 2.49 -2.49 -8.66
N GLU A 54 1.71 -3.56 -8.40
CA GLU A 54 1.92 -4.88 -8.97
C GLU A 54 0.63 -5.43 -9.59
N LEU A 55 0.69 -5.79 -10.88
CA LEU A 55 -0.40 -6.38 -11.65
C LEU A 55 -0.02 -7.77 -12.15
N ALA A 56 -0.95 -8.71 -12.09
CA ALA A 56 -0.78 -10.07 -12.61
C ALA A 56 -1.92 -10.49 -13.55
N VAL A 57 -1.63 -11.39 -14.49
CA VAL A 57 -2.60 -12.04 -15.38
C VAL A 57 -2.54 -13.54 -15.16
N PHE A 58 -3.66 -14.24 -15.36
CA PHE A 58 -3.69 -15.70 -15.21
C PHE A 58 -3.20 -16.40 -16.47
N ASP A 59 -2.13 -17.19 -16.35
CA ASP A 59 -1.66 -18.07 -17.41
C ASP A 59 -2.34 -19.44 -17.30
N ALA A 60 -3.22 -19.74 -18.25
CA ALA A 60 -3.97 -20.98 -18.29
C ALA A 60 -3.21 -22.20 -18.84
N GLN A 61 -1.99 -22.02 -19.36
CA GLN A 61 -1.08 -23.13 -19.71
C GLN A 61 -0.23 -23.54 -18.51
N ARG A 62 0.22 -22.55 -17.72
CA ARG A 62 1.06 -22.73 -16.54
C ARG A 62 0.26 -23.01 -15.26
N GLY A 63 -1.03 -22.64 -15.23
CA GLY A 63 -1.91 -22.82 -14.08
C GLY A 63 -1.70 -21.79 -12.96
N GLU A 64 -0.99 -20.69 -13.24
CA GLU A 64 -0.51 -19.73 -12.25
C GLU A 64 -0.78 -18.27 -12.65
N TYR A 65 -0.52 -17.33 -11.74
CA TYR A 65 -0.61 -15.90 -12.03
C TYR A 65 0.76 -15.33 -12.33
N VAL A 66 0.97 -14.93 -13.58
CA VAL A 66 2.22 -14.30 -14.05
C VAL A 66 2.14 -12.78 -13.82
N LYS A 67 3.19 -12.24 -13.21
CA LYS A 67 3.42 -10.80 -13.01
C LYS A 67 3.59 -10.12 -14.37
N VAL A 68 2.73 -9.14 -14.69
CA VAL A 68 2.76 -8.36 -15.95
C VAL A 68 3.20 -6.92 -15.75
N VAL A 69 3.05 -6.38 -14.53
CA VAL A 69 3.65 -5.12 -14.09
C VAL A 69 4.12 -5.28 -12.66
N ASP A 70 5.33 -4.82 -12.37
CA ASP A 70 5.82 -4.50 -11.04
C ASP A 70 6.66 -3.24 -11.20
N GLY A 71 6.28 -2.15 -10.53
CA GLY A 71 6.80 -0.83 -10.86
C GLY A 71 6.69 0.17 -9.72
N LYS A 72 7.77 0.93 -9.53
CA LYS A 72 7.89 2.10 -8.65
C LYS A 72 7.83 3.35 -9.55
N GLY A 73 7.01 4.35 -9.23
CA GLY A 73 6.76 5.50 -10.09
C GLY A 73 5.59 6.38 -9.65
N TYR A 74 4.89 7.01 -10.60
CA TYR A 74 3.59 7.62 -10.37
C TYR A 74 2.55 6.91 -11.23
N PHE A 75 1.54 6.33 -10.57
CA PHE A 75 0.45 5.61 -11.21
C PHE A 75 -0.89 6.21 -10.77
N GLU A 76 -1.71 6.58 -11.74
CA GLU A 76 -3.06 7.10 -11.50
C GLU A 76 -4.09 6.00 -11.79
N LEU A 77 -4.97 5.71 -10.83
CA LEU A 77 -5.95 4.64 -10.95
C LEU A 77 -7.15 5.11 -11.78
N VAL A 78 -7.26 4.61 -13.01
CA VAL A 78 -8.34 4.93 -13.95
C VAL A 78 -9.62 4.17 -13.59
N SER A 79 -9.49 2.91 -13.15
CA SER A 79 -10.62 2.13 -12.65
C SER A 79 -10.14 0.93 -11.82
N LEU A 80 -10.78 0.67 -10.68
CA LEU A 80 -10.67 -0.58 -9.93
C LEU A 80 -12.08 -1.15 -9.75
N ASN A 81 -12.27 -2.41 -10.15
CA ASN A 81 -13.51 -3.16 -9.96
C ASN A 81 -13.18 -4.50 -9.31
N GLY A 82 -13.84 -4.83 -8.21
CA GLY A 82 -13.55 -6.07 -7.50
C GLY A 82 -14.69 -6.61 -6.67
N ASN A 83 -14.45 -7.78 -6.08
CA ASN A 83 -15.36 -8.40 -5.12
C ASN A 83 -14.61 -9.00 -3.93
N VAL A 84 -15.31 -9.02 -2.80
CA VAL A 84 -14.93 -9.67 -1.55
C VAL A 84 -15.68 -10.99 -1.44
N SER A 85 -14.97 -12.04 -1.04
CA SER A 85 -15.41 -13.43 -0.95
C SER A 85 -14.61 -14.16 0.13
N THR A 86 -14.92 -15.41 0.46
CA THR A 86 -14.11 -16.21 1.40
C THR A 86 -13.57 -17.50 0.79
N LEU A 87 -12.42 -17.95 1.27
CA LEU A 87 -11.86 -19.30 1.04
C LEU A 87 -11.66 -19.95 2.41
N GLY A 88 -12.59 -20.84 2.78
CA GLY A 88 -12.79 -21.16 4.19
C GLY A 88 -13.22 -19.90 4.95
N ASP A 89 -12.48 -19.57 6.01
CA ASP A 89 -12.69 -18.38 6.84
C ASP A 89 -11.85 -17.17 6.42
N GLU A 90 -10.87 -17.34 5.52
CA GLU A 90 -10.03 -16.23 5.06
C GLU A 90 -10.70 -15.39 3.98
N VAL A 91 -10.45 -14.08 4.04
CA VAL A 91 -11.01 -13.08 3.10
C VAL A 91 -10.21 -13.09 1.80
N VAL A 92 -10.90 -13.25 0.68
CA VAL A 92 -10.32 -13.22 -0.67
C VAL A 92 -10.86 -12.02 -1.43
N LEU A 93 -9.97 -11.06 -1.69
CA LEU A 93 -10.20 -9.97 -2.63
C LEU A 93 -9.86 -10.42 -4.05
N ARG A 94 -10.79 -10.24 -5.00
CA ARG A 94 -10.50 -10.29 -6.42
C ARG A 94 -10.72 -8.91 -7.02
N LEU A 95 -9.63 -8.15 -7.19
CA LEU A 95 -9.64 -6.79 -7.74
C LEU A 95 -8.98 -6.79 -9.12
N ASP A 96 -9.70 -6.36 -10.16
CA ASP A 96 -9.12 -6.05 -11.46
C ASP A 96 -8.98 -4.52 -11.57
N ALA A 97 -7.84 -4.04 -12.07
CA ALA A 97 -7.52 -2.62 -12.09
C ALA A 97 -6.88 -2.17 -13.42
N VAL A 98 -7.10 -0.90 -13.76
CA VAL A 98 -6.50 -0.19 -14.89
C VAL A 98 -5.83 1.08 -14.36
N PHE A 99 -4.55 1.25 -14.63
CA PHE A 99 -3.75 2.42 -14.25
C PHE A 99 -3.25 3.16 -15.48
N ASN A 100 -3.16 4.48 -15.34
CA ASN A 100 -2.38 5.37 -16.20
C ASN A 100 -0.96 5.48 -15.61
N ALA A 101 0.04 5.09 -16.41
CA ALA A 101 1.46 5.12 -16.08
C ALA A 101 2.20 6.06 -17.04
N LEU A 102 3.17 6.83 -16.55
CA LEU A 102 3.98 7.71 -17.41
C LEU A 102 5.14 6.92 -18.05
N GLY A 103 4.97 6.51 -19.31
CA GLY A 103 5.99 5.82 -20.10
C GLY A 103 6.83 6.75 -20.97
N PRO A 104 7.86 6.23 -21.68
CA PRO A 104 8.74 7.02 -22.56
C PRO A 104 8.04 7.71 -23.73
N ALA A 105 6.84 7.25 -24.10
CA ALA A 105 6.00 7.84 -25.15
C ALA A 105 4.86 8.72 -24.59
N GLY A 106 4.89 9.05 -23.29
CA GLY A 106 3.80 9.72 -22.58
C GLY A 106 2.90 8.74 -21.80
N PRO A 107 1.66 9.14 -21.49
CA PRO A 107 0.68 8.30 -20.78
C PRO A 107 0.44 6.95 -21.44
N GLN A 108 0.47 5.87 -20.66
CA GLN A 108 0.23 4.49 -21.10
C GLN A 108 -0.72 3.79 -20.13
N LEU A 109 -1.69 3.05 -20.66
CA LEU A 109 -2.60 2.24 -19.85
C LEU A 109 -1.99 0.87 -19.57
N VAL A 110 -1.93 0.49 -18.30
CA VAL A 110 -1.58 -0.87 -17.85
C VAL A 110 -2.75 -1.48 -17.06
N ALA A 111 -2.99 -2.77 -17.21
CA ALA A 111 -4.16 -3.44 -16.64
C ALA A 111 -3.87 -4.89 -16.23
N GLY A 112 -4.57 -5.37 -15.20
CA GLY A 112 -4.46 -6.75 -14.72
C GLY A 112 -5.22 -6.96 -13.39
N GLN A 113 -5.08 -8.15 -12.81
CA GLN A 113 -5.50 -8.37 -11.43
C GLN A 113 -4.51 -7.68 -10.49
N LEU A 114 -5.01 -6.80 -9.62
CA LEU A 114 -4.19 -6.08 -8.66
C LEU A 114 -3.65 -7.01 -7.58
N ARG A 115 -2.34 -6.92 -7.30
CA ARG A 115 -1.66 -7.69 -6.26
C ARG A 115 -1.17 -6.83 -5.10
N ARG A 116 -0.57 -5.68 -5.41
CA ARG A 116 -0.09 -4.68 -4.45
C ARG A 116 -0.28 -3.29 -5.06
N ALA A 117 -0.67 -2.30 -4.25
CA ALA A 117 -0.75 -0.89 -4.63
C ALA A 117 -0.48 0.00 -3.42
N LYS A 118 0.67 0.68 -3.40
CA LYS A 118 1.06 1.58 -2.32
C LYS A 118 0.53 2.99 -2.57
N ALA A 119 -0.37 3.46 -1.72
CA ALA A 119 -1.09 4.71 -1.92
C ALA A 119 -0.18 5.94 -1.77
N LEU A 120 -0.41 6.95 -2.61
CA LEU A 120 -0.12 8.35 -2.32
C LEU A 120 -1.39 9.00 -1.71
N SER A 121 -2.54 8.71 -2.33
CA SER A 121 -3.88 8.88 -1.77
C SER A 121 -4.82 7.92 -2.48
N ALA A 122 -5.66 7.19 -1.75
CA ALA A 122 -6.64 6.30 -2.37
C ALA A 122 -7.96 6.28 -1.60
N GLU A 123 -9.08 6.50 -2.30
CA GLU A 123 -10.43 6.49 -1.75
C GLU A 123 -11.21 5.28 -2.26
N PHE A 124 -11.99 4.64 -1.39
CA PHE A 124 -12.67 3.39 -1.70
C PHE A 124 -14.13 3.36 -1.21
N VAL A 125 -14.93 2.52 -1.89
CA VAL A 125 -16.27 2.11 -1.47
C VAL A 125 -16.35 0.58 -1.51
N VAL A 126 -16.67 -0.02 -0.37
CA VAL A 126 -17.03 -1.44 -0.25
C VAL A 126 -18.55 -1.53 -0.06
N GLU A 127 -19.25 -2.14 -1.02
CA GLU A 127 -20.70 -2.35 -0.99
C GLU A 127 -20.99 -3.78 -0.55
N VAL A 128 -21.21 -3.95 0.75
CA VAL A 128 -21.32 -5.22 1.47
C VAL A 128 -22.73 -5.78 1.36
N PHE A 129 -22.86 -7.02 0.91
CA PHE A 129 -24.11 -7.79 0.90
C PHE A 129 -24.26 -8.48 2.27
N SER A 130 -24.97 -7.84 3.19
CA SER A 130 -25.11 -8.26 4.60
C SER A 130 -25.86 -9.58 4.81
N ASP A 131 -26.56 -10.07 3.78
CA ASP A 131 -27.36 -11.30 3.78
C ASP A 131 -26.77 -12.40 2.88
N LEU A 132 -25.53 -12.25 2.39
CA LEU A 132 -24.84 -13.21 1.53
C LEU A 132 -23.44 -13.62 2.04
N ARG A 133 -22.99 -14.80 1.63
CA ARG A 133 -21.58 -15.24 1.65
C ARG A 133 -21.19 -15.77 0.27
N LEU A 134 -20.09 -15.27 -0.28
CA LEU A 134 -19.51 -15.75 -1.55
C LEU A 134 -18.36 -16.70 -1.24
N ARG A 135 -18.59 -18.01 -1.34
CA ARG A 135 -17.59 -19.03 -0.99
C ARG A 135 -16.85 -19.52 -2.22
N ARG A 136 -15.51 -19.44 -2.19
CA ARG A 136 -14.60 -19.92 -3.23
C ARG A 136 -14.01 -21.29 -2.91
N ARG A 137 -13.49 -21.93 -3.95
CA ARG A 137 -12.60 -23.11 -3.90
C ARG A 137 -11.41 -22.90 -4.83
N LEU A 138 -10.31 -23.61 -4.59
CA LEU A 138 -9.32 -23.84 -5.62
C LEU A 138 -9.81 -24.95 -6.56
N ASP A 139 -9.94 -24.68 -7.85
CA ASP A 139 -10.07 -25.73 -8.84
C ASP A 139 -8.68 -26.27 -9.21
N ALA A 140 -8.39 -27.50 -8.80
CA ALA A 140 -7.10 -28.14 -9.00
C ALA A 140 -6.80 -28.47 -10.49
N SER A 141 -7.81 -28.45 -11.38
CA SER A 141 -7.61 -28.71 -12.80
C SER A 141 -7.11 -27.49 -13.59
N SER A 142 -7.38 -26.29 -13.08
CA SER A 142 -7.06 -25.02 -13.74
C SER A 142 -6.20 -24.08 -12.90
N GLY A 143 -5.97 -24.36 -11.60
CA GLY A 143 -5.22 -23.49 -10.69
C GLY A 143 -5.98 -22.24 -10.20
N ARG A 144 -7.28 -22.12 -10.53
CA ARG A 144 -8.06 -20.89 -10.30
C ARG A 144 -8.92 -20.97 -9.04
N LEU A 145 -9.05 -19.83 -8.35
CA LEU A 145 -10.03 -19.66 -7.27
C LEU A 145 -11.43 -19.39 -7.83
N GLU A 146 -12.16 -20.46 -8.16
CA GLU A 146 -13.55 -20.39 -8.62
C GLU A 146 -14.51 -19.98 -7.50
N LEU A 147 -15.63 -19.35 -7.86
CA LEU A 147 -16.77 -19.17 -6.97
C LEU A 147 -17.58 -20.47 -6.95
N GLU A 148 -17.60 -21.16 -5.80
CA GLU A 148 -18.29 -22.45 -5.65
C GLU A 148 -19.76 -22.27 -5.24
N ALA A 149 -20.03 -21.31 -4.37
CA ALA A 149 -21.36 -21.08 -3.83
C ALA A 149 -21.63 -19.60 -3.56
N VAL A 150 -22.91 -19.23 -3.69
CA VAL A 150 -23.47 -18.00 -3.13
C VAL A 150 -24.53 -18.42 -2.12
N GLU A 151 -24.22 -18.23 -0.85
CA GLU A 151 -24.99 -18.71 0.30
C GLU A 151 -25.81 -17.56 0.87
N GLN A 152 -27.08 -17.80 1.21
CA GLN A 152 -27.89 -16.83 1.94
C GLN A 152 -27.54 -16.96 3.42
N VAL A 153 -27.27 -15.85 4.09
CA VAL A 153 -26.87 -15.80 5.50
C VAL A 153 -27.95 -15.06 6.28
N GLU A 154 -28.54 -15.72 7.28
CA GLU A 154 -29.44 -15.04 8.21
C GLU A 154 -28.64 -14.04 9.05
N ARG A 155 -29.13 -12.80 9.11
CA ARG A 155 -28.47 -11.71 9.83
C ARG A 155 -28.62 -11.95 11.34
N LYS A 156 -27.71 -12.73 11.92
CA LYS A 156 -27.55 -12.80 13.39
C LYS A 156 -27.31 -11.38 13.87
N GLN A 157 -28.30 -10.78 14.54
CA GLN A 157 -28.25 -9.38 14.94
C GLN A 157 -26.94 -9.14 15.70
N ALA A 158 -26.16 -8.16 15.21
CA ALA A 158 -25.11 -7.59 16.04
C ALA A 158 -25.80 -7.07 17.30
N ALA A 159 -25.32 -7.51 18.47
CA ALA A 159 -25.75 -6.91 19.72
C ALA A 159 -25.50 -5.40 19.60
N ALA A 160 -26.46 -4.59 20.03
CA ALA A 160 -26.23 -3.15 20.13
C ALA A 160 -24.95 -2.91 20.94
N PRO A 161 -24.16 -1.86 20.63
CA PRO A 161 -23.14 -1.39 21.57
C PRO A 161 -23.81 -1.25 22.93
N ALA A 162 -23.28 -1.94 23.95
CA ALA A 162 -23.88 -1.93 25.26
C ALA A 162 -23.98 -0.46 25.72
N GLU A 163 -25.18 0.00 26.07
CA GLU A 163 -25.38 1.37 26.53
C GLU A 163 -24.43 1.61 27.72
N GLU A 164 -23.57 2.62 27.59
CA GLU A 164 -22.73 3.05 28.70
C GLU A 164 -23.67 3.53 29.82
N VAL A 165 -23.75 2.74 30.88
CA VAL A 165 -24.62 3.01 32.03
C VAL A 165 -24.35 4.43 32.54
N PRO A 166 -25.33 5.36 32.42
CA PRO A 166 -25.07 6.76 32.66
C PRO A 166 -24.74 6.99 34.14
N ALA A 167 -23.61 7.63 34.39
CA ALA A 167 -23.28 8.12 35.74
C ALA A 167 -24.33 9.14 36.20
N ALA A 168 -24.67 9.09 37.49
CA ALA A 168 -25.66 10.01 38.08
C ALA A 168 -25.16 11.47 38.01
N PRO A 169 -26.07 12.46 37.91
CA PRO A 169 -25.71 13.80 37.43
C PRO A 169 -25.06 14.70 38.48
N GLU A 170 -24.18 15.57 38.01
CA GLU A 170 -23.69 16.76 38.73
C GLU A 170 -24.51 18.01 38.32
N GLU A 171 -24.50 19.06 39.15
CA GLU A 171 -25.53 20.12 39.12
C GLU A 171 -25.50 21.05 37.89
N ALA A 172 -26.68 21.61 37.55
CA ALA A 172 -26.90 22.36 36.32
C ALA A 172 -27.23 23.84 36.55
N ALA A 173 -26.62 24.73 35.76
CA ALA A 173 -27.06 26.12 35.54
C ALA A 173 -26.44 26.67 34.24
N PRO A 174 -27.12 27.61 33.54
CA PRO A 174 -28.47 27.47 33.01
C PRO A 174 -28.49 27.59 31.47
N VAL A 175 -29.62 27.25 30.83
CA VAL A 175 -29.76 27.26 29.36
C VAL A 175 -30.20 28.65 28.86
N GLU A 176 -29.45 29.25 27.93
CA GLU A 176 -29.96 30.32 27.06
C GLU A 176 -30.57 29.75 25.77
N THR A 177 -31.66 30.36 25.31
CA THR A 177 -32.45 29.94 24.15
C THR A 177 -32.14 30.74 22.90
N SER A 178 -32.00 30.06 21.76
CA SER A 178 -32.14 30.68 20.44
C SER A 178 -32.86 29.76 19.45
N ALA A 179 -33.62 30.37 18.54
CA ALA A 179 -34.43 29.70 17.51
C ALA A 179 -33.68 29.65 16.16
N PRO A 180 -34.12 28.85 15.17
CA PRO A 180 -33.19 28.23 14.20
C PRO A 180 -33.14 28.90 12.81
N VAL A 181 -32.28 28.34 11.93
CA VAL A 181 -32.18 28.57 10.45
C VAL A 181 -31.39 29.86 10.11
N PRO A 182 -30.43 29.88 9.13
CA PRO A 182 -30.42 29.10 7.90
C PRO A 182 -29.22 28.19 7.61
N GLN A 183 -29.41 27.33 6.60
CA GLN A 183 -28.35 26.58 5.92
C GLN A 183 -27.47 27.53 5.08
N ALA A 184 -26.16 27.36 5.13
CA ALA A 184 -25.22 27.98 4.19
C ALA A 184 -25.01 27.07 2.95
N PRO A 185 -24.74 27.62 1.76
CA PRO A 185 -24.45 26.83 0.56
C PRO A 185 -23.12 26.08 0.70
N GLY A 186 -22.95 25.03 -0.12
CA GLY A 186 -21.75 24.18 -0.10
C GLY A 186 -20.46 24.94 -0.40
N LEU A 187 -19.38 24.55 0.28
CA LEU A 187 -18.05 25.13 0.20
C LEU A 187 -17.52 25.17 -1.24
N SER A 188 -16.89 26.29 -1.60
CA SER A 188 -16.23 26.49 -2.88
C SER A 188 -14.83 25.87 -2.86
N TRP A 189 -14.32 25.50 -4.04
CA TRP A 189 -12.93 25.04 -4.21
C TRP A 189 -11.89 26.09 -3.76
N THR A 190 -12.27 27.36 -3.69
CA THR A 190 -11.45 28.44 -3.10
C THR A 190 -11.17 28.24 -1.61
N ASP A 191 -12.12 27.66 -0.88
CA ASP A 191 -12.15 27.67 0.57
C ASP A 191 -11.31 26.51 1.12
N ALA A 192 -11.36 25.36 0.43
CA ALA A 192 -10.51 24.20 0.71
C ALA A 192 -9.01 24.49 0.54
N ILE A 193 -8.63 25.38 -0.38
CA ILE A 193 -7.23 25.79 -0.57
C ILE A 193 -6.74 26.62 0.63
N ALA A 194 -7.53 27.60 1.07
CA ALA A 194 -7.22 28.41 2.25
C ALA A 194 -7.13 27.56 3.53
N GLU A 195 -7.97 26.52 3.66
CA GLU A 195 -7.90 25.60 4.78
C GLU A 195 -6.62 24.73 4.75
N ALA A 196 -6.18 24.29 3.56
CA ALA A 196 -4.93 23.53 3.38
C ALA A 196 -3.68 24.31 3.78
N ASP A 197 -3.52 25.56 3.32
CA ASP A 197 -2.40 26.45 3.71
C ASP A 197 -2.35 26.66 5.25
N SER A 198 -3.54 26.79 5.86
CA SER A 198 -3.68 26.91 7.32
C SER A 198 -3.30 25.61 8.05
N ALA A 199 -3.40 24.45 7.41
CA ALA A 199 -3.07 23.15 7.99
C ALA A 199 -1.56 22.84 7.86
N GLU A 200 -0.93 23.21 6.74
CA GLU A 200 0.50 23.01 6.53
C GLU A 200 1.35 23.87 7.48
N SER A 201 1.01 25.16 7.63
CA SER A 201 1.64 26.05 8.62
C SER A 201 1.54 25.54 10.06
N ARG A 202 0.41 24.93 10.44
CA ARG A 202 0.23 24.25 11.75
C ARG A 202 1.05 22.96 11.87
N ARG A 203 1.21 22.18 10.78
CA ARG A 203 2.04 20.96 10.75
C ARG A 203 3.55 21.28 10.84
N GLU A 204 4.01 22.37 10.24
CA GLU A 204 5.43 22.77 10.32
C GLU A 204 5.83 23.17 11.75
N ALA A 205 4.95 23.89 12.47
CA ALA A 205 5.16 24.21 13.88
C ALA A 205 5.29 22.95 14.75
N ALA A 206 4.43 21.95 14.54
CA ALA A 206 4.41 20.70 15.31
C ALA A 206 5.67 19.83 15.11
N ARG A 207 6.29 19.87 13.92
CA ARG A 207 7.48 19.05 13.60
C ARG A 207 8.76 19.44 14.35
N LYS A 208 8.80 20.61 15.01
CA LYS A 208 10.01 21.11 15.71
C LYS A 208 10.24 20.53 17.12
N GLY A 209 9.42 19.59 17.62
CA GLY A 209 9.46 19.22 19.04
C GLY A 209 9.05 17.79 19.46
N ARG A 210 9.69 16.72 18.93
CA ARG A 210 9.81 15.42 19.66
C ARG A 210 10.87 14.47 19.04
N PRO A 211 11.56 13.62 19.84
CA PRO A 211 12.56 12.65 19.37
C PRO A 211 11.97 11.26 19.03
N MET A 212 12.71 10.45 18.27
CA MET A 212 12.29 9.11 17.80
C MET A 212 12.75 7.95 18.72
N PRO A 213 11.91 6.93 18.97
CA PRO A 213 12.32 5.63 19.51
C PRO A 213 12.82 4.66 18.41
N LYS A 214 13.41 3.53 18.82
CA LYS A 214 14.02 2.50 17.93
C LYS A 214 13.10 1.29 17.71
N LYS A 215 13.27 0.57 16.59
CA LYS A 215 12.77 -0.81 16.37
C LYS A 215 13.93 -1.84 16.44
N PRO A 216 13.66 -3.11 16.81
CA PRO A 216 14.57 -4.25 16.62
C PRO A 216 14.47 -4.86 15.20
N THR A 217 15.19 -5.96 14.96
CA THR A 217 15.77 -6.35 13.64
C THR A 217 15.38 -7.78 13.17
N LYS A 218 15.81 -8.13 11.93
CA LYS A 218 15.90 -9.47 11.26
C LYS A 218 14.78 -9.79 10.24
N THR A 219 15.02 -10.50 9.11
CA THR A 219 16.28 -10.97 8.43
C THR A 219 16.08 -11.13 6.91
N VAL A 220 17.19 -11.30 6.18
CA VAL A 220 17.32 -11.48 4.71
C VAL A 220 17.04 -12.93 4.26
N SER A 221 16.62 -13.11 2.99
CA SER A 221 17.18 -14.12 2.06
C SER A 221 16.85 -13.78 0.59
N PHE A 222 17.75 -14.16 -0.33
CA PHE A 222 17.65 -14.12 -1.79
C PHE A 222 17.89 -15.54 -2.33
N ASP A 223 17.38 -15.84 -3.52
CA ASP A 223 17.66 -17.00 -4.39
C ASP A 223 17.87 -16.43 -5.83
N ASP A 224 18.68 -16.95 -6.78
CA ASP A 224 19.71 -18.00 -6.85
C ASP A 224 20.60 -17.71 -8.11
N ASP A 225 21.83 -18.28 -8.17
CA ASP A 225 22.65 -18.79 -9.33
C ASP A 225 22.73 -18.01 -10.69
N GLU A 226 23.76 -18.02 -11.56
CA GLU A 226 25.12 -18.62 -11.80
C GLU A 226 25.82 -17.61 -12.77
N ASP A 227 27.15 -17.46 -12.97
CA ASP A 227 28.40 -17.81 -12.28
C ASP A 227 29.56 -16.97 -12.90
N ASP A 228 30.51 -16.45 -12.09
CA ASP A 228 31.92 -16.10 -12.43
C ASP A 228 32.66 -15.62 -11.15
N ASP A 229 33.93 -15.99 -10.96
CA ASP A 229 34.68 -15.81 -9.70
C ASP A 229 35.03 -14.33 -9.39
N LEU A 230 34.33 -13.70 -8.44
CA LEU A 230 34.88 -12.66 -7.53
C LEU A 230 33.86 -12.22 -6.45
N GLU A 231 33.69 -13.01 -5.37
CA GLU A 231 32.91 -12.58 -4.19
C GLU A 231 33.68 -11.51 -3.39
N GLY A 232 33.66 -10.27 -3.88
CA GLY A 232 34.30 -9.13 -3.23
C GLY A 232 33.69 -8.80 -1.86
N PRO A 233 34.46 -8.25 -0.92
CA PRO A 233 33.96 -7.95 0.42
C PRO A 233 32.77 -6.99 0.36
N TRP A 234 31.69 -7.35 1.05
CA TRP A 234 30.47 -6.53 1.11
C TRP A 234 30.74 -5.16 1.75
N LEU A 235 30.17 -4.09 1.16
CA LEU A 235 30.36 -2.68 1.55
C LEU A 235 29.94 -2.42 3.01
N LYS A 236 30.86 -1.98 3.88
CA LYS A 236 30.61 -1.82 5.32
C LYS A 236 30.76 -0.37 5.83
N PRO A 237 30.12 -0.02 6.96
CA PRO A 237 30.35 1.26 7.62
C PRO A 237 31.82 1.44 8.00
N GLY A 238 32.46 2.49 7.48
CA GLY A 238 33.88 2.75 7.62
C GLY A 238 34.60 2.86 6.27
N ASP A 239 34.17 2.07 5.28
CA ASP A 239 34.81 1.88 3.96
C ASP A 239 34.78 3.13 3.06
N ILE A 240 35.49 3.06 1.94
CA ILE A 240 35.71 4.16 1.00
C ILE A 240 35.02 3.85 -0.34
N LEU A 241 34.18 4.77 -0.80
CA LEU A 241 33.40 4.64 -2.04
C LEU A 241 33.74 5.81 -2.99
N ASN A 242 34.45 5.51 -4.07
CA ASN A 242 34.82 6.46 -5.12
C ASN A 242 33.65 6.61 -6.10
N HIS A 243 32.90 7.70 -5.99
CA HIS A 243 31.71 7.94 -6.81
C HIS A 243 31.94 9.08 -7.84
N PRO A 244 31.66 8.88 -9.14
CA PRO A 244 32.15 9.72 -10.24
C PRO A 244 31.66 11.17 -10.22
N LYS A 245 30.51 11.45 -9.60
CA LYS A 245 29.97 12.82 -9.43
C LYS A 245 30.17 13.41 -8.03
N LEU A 246 30.67 12.65 -7.06
CA LEU A 246 30.74 13.04 -5.64
C LEU A 246 32.16 12.95 -5.05
N GLY A 247 33.10 12.32 -5.76
CA GLY A 247 34.46 12.09 -5.34
C GLY A 247 34.62 10.91 -4.38
N ARG A 248 35.76 10.87 -3.70
CA ARG A 248 36.13 9.86 -2.71
C ARG A 248 35.34 10.04 -1.42
N CYS A 249 34.28 9.26 -1.27
CA CYS A 249 33.35 9.35 -0.14
C CYS A 249 33.66 8.29 0.92
N ARG A 250 33.28 8.52 2.18
CA ARG A 250 33.37 7.52 3.25
C ARG A 250 31.98 7.01 3.63
N VAL A 251 31.78 5.70 3.67
CA VAL A 251 30.55 5.07 4.15
C VAL A 251 30.44 5.30 5.65
N MET A 252 29.39 6.00 6.08
CA MET A 252 29.11 6.28 7.50
C MET A 252 28.14 5.26 8.11
N LYS A 253 27.20 4.77 7.30
CA LYS A 253 26.19 3.77 7.65
C LYS A 253 25.67 3.13 6.36
N VAL A 254 25.37 1.84 6.38
CA VAL A 254 24.53 1.19 5.36
C VAL A 254 23.13 1.05 5.96
N GLU A 255 22.10 1.37 5.18
CA GLU A 255 20.68 1.31 5.55
C GLU A 255 19.97 0.35 4.62
N ASP A 256 19.81 -0.87 5.13
CA ASP A 256 19.27 -2.01 4.39
C ASP A 256 20.14 -2.30 3.15
N GLU A 257 19.74 -3.18 2.24
CA GLU A 257 20.54 -3.49 1.04
C GLU A 257 20.42 -2.38 -0.04
N ASP A 258 19.41 -1.53 0.08
CA ASP A 258 19.04 -0.51 -0.91
C ASP A 258 19.80 0.82 -0.77
N TYR A 259 20.37 1.17 0.39
CA TYR A 259 20.93 2.51 0.63
C TYR A 259 22.19 2.57 1.49
N CYS A 260 22.99 3.62 1.29
CA CYS A 260 24.04 4.01 2.22
C CYS A 260 24.04 5.51 2.54
N HIS A 261 24.54 5.88 3.72
CA HIS A 261 24.88 7.26 4.07
C HIS A 261 26.37 7.45 3.85
N ILE A 262 26.72 8.30 2.88
CA ILE A 262 28.10 8.67 2.59
C ILE A 262 28.42 10.06 3.13
N ARG A 263 29.60 10.21 3.74
CA ARG A 263 30.23 11.50 3.99
C ARG A 263 31.07 11.87 2.78
N LEU A 264 30.74 13.01 2.17
CA LEU A 264 31.47 13.62 1.06
C LEU A 264 32.82 14.17 1.55
N PRO A 265 33.82 14.40 0.65
CA PRO A 265 35.07 15.08 0.99
C PRO A 265 34.87 16.42 1.74
N ARG A 266 33.80 17.15 1.42
CA ARG A 266 33.39 18.40 2.07
C ARG A 266 32.59 18.21 3.37
N GLY A 267 32.76 17.08 4.07
CA GLY A 267 32.19 16.78 5.39
C GLY A 267 30.68 16.50 5.47
N LYS A 268 29.88 17.07 4.55
CA LYS A 268 28.42 16.88 4.45
C LYS A 268 28.08 15.40 4.22
N ILE A 269 27.11 14.89 4.99
CA ILE A 269 26.55 13.55 4.84
C ILE A 269 25.40 13.60 3.83
N ARG A 270 25.24 12.54 3.02
CA ARG A 270 24.12 12.37 2.08
C ARG A 270 23.69 10.91 2.04
N LYS A 271 22.39 10.64 2.11
CA LYS A 271 21.82 9.32 1.78
C LYS A 271 21.88 9.13 0.26
N MET A 272 22.29 7.95 -0.16
CA MET A 272 22.49 7.53 -1.54
C MET A 272 21.92 6.13 -1.71
N MET A 273 21.34 5.84 -2.86
CA MET A 273 20.76 4.54 -3.21
C MET A 273 21.84 3.65 -3.82
N LEU A 274 21.83 2.36 -3.50
CA LEU A 274 22.79 1.37 -3.97
C LEU A 274 22.33 0.72 -5.29
N GLU A 275 21.03 0.45 -5.48
CA GLU A 275 20.46 -0.15 -6.71
C GLU A 275 20.90 0.58 -8.01
N VAL A 276 21.07 1.90 -7.95
CA VAL A 276 21.45 2.79 -9.07
C VAL A 276 22.95 2.81 -9.37
N LEU A 277 23.76 2.03 -8.64
CA LEU A 277 25.21 1.96 -8.77
C LEU A 277 25.67 0.53 -9.05
N ASP A 278 26.50 0.36 -10.07
CA ASP A 278 27.41 -0.78 -10.21
C ASP A 278 28.61 -0.49 -9.29
N ILE A 279 28.73 -1.24 -8.18
CA ILE A 279 29.76 -1.06 -7.16
C ILE A 279 30.70 -2.25 -7.18
N ARG A 280 32.00 -1.98 -7.34
CA ARG A 280 33.05 -3.00 -7.46
C ARG A 280 34.16 -2.76 -6.46
N PHE A 281 34.64 -3.83 -5.82
CA PHE A 281 35.81 -3.77 -4.96
C PHE A 281 37.06 -3.43 -5.79
N ALA A 282 37.91 -2.54 -5.26
CA ALA A 282 39.08 -1.99 -5.95
C ALA A 282 40.40 -2.17 -5.16
N GLY A 283 40.35 -2.73 -3.95
CA GLY A 283 41.50 -2.96 -3.08
C GLY A 283 41.30 -2.46 -1.64
N GLU A 284 42.36 -2.49 -0.85
CA GLU A 284 42.36 -2.02 0.55
C GLU A 284 43.32 -0.82 0.72
N GLU A 285 42.93 0.17 1.53
CA GLU A 285 43.74 1.36 1.83
C GLU A 285 43.48 1.81 3.28
N ASP A 286 44.55 2.08 4.05
CA ASP A 286 44.49 2.46 5.48
C ASP A 286 43.63 1.52 6.37
N GLY A 287 43.66 0.21 6.11
CA GLY A 287 42.89 -0.79 6.87
C GLY A 287 41.40 -0.83 6.54
N ARG A 288 41.01 -0.49 5.30
CA ARG A 288 39.61 -0.33 4.86
C ARG A 288 39.43 -0.72 3.39
N ASN A 289 38.27 -1.27 3.07
CA ASN A 289 37.94 -1.59 1.69
C ASN A 289 37.71 -0.31 0.88
N VAL A 290 38.20 -0.31 -0.36
CA VAL A 290 37.98 0.74 -1.35
C VAL A 290 37.13 0.17 -2.48
N PHE A 291 36.10 0.90 -2.88
CA PHE A 291 35.18 0.52 -3.94
C PHE A 291 35.07 1.62 -5.00
N GLU A 292 35.00 1.23 -6.28
CA GLU A 292 34.52 2.10 -7.35
C GLU A 292 33.00 1.98 -7.48
N ALA A 293 32.30 3.11 -7.58
CA ALA A 293 30.90 3.14 -8.00
C ALA A 293 30.80 3.66 -9.44
N ARG A 294 29.95 3.06 -10.26
CA ARG A 294 29.56 3.54 -11.59
C ARG A 294 28.06 3.71 -11.61
N VAL A 295 27.57 4.87 -12.06
CA VAL A 295 26.12 5.11 -12.15
C VAL A 295 25.56 4.24 -13.26
N ARG A 296 24.61 3.34 -12.93
CA ARG A 296 23.84 2.58 -13.92
C ARG A 296 23.04 3.58 -14.78
N LYS A 297 23.03 3.37 -16.09
CA LYS A 297 22.36 4.22 -17.07
C LYS A 297 20.94 3.75 -17.36
#